data_AF-A0ABD6QMI0-F1
#
_entry.id   AF-A0ABD6QMI0-F1
#
_cell.length_a   1.000
_cell.length_b   1.000
_cell.length_c   1.000
_cell.angle_alpha   90.00
_cell.angle_beta   90.00
_cell.angle_gamma   90.00
#
_symmetry.space_group_name_H-M   'P 1'
#
loop_
_entity.id
_entity.type
_entity.pdbx_description
1 polymer ?
#
loop_
_entity_poly.entity_id
_entity_poly.type
_entity_poly.pdbx_seq_one_letter_code
_entity_poly.pdbx_strand_id
1 'polypeptide(L)'
;MTVVGYNTVLGSSITIPAHLPGDLIILAVAQTGVSAAPTKPSASGTVPAWTTVDSTANAGGMHTASFVATASTTTSGTWGGADAMAVVVLRSAFAVGGHAMSANISATFTAPAVTLSRTDGSSVLLHFFTTSSLSAAWPAAPSGYTKQSSVGSLNTKGALVLTKNTTTSDGSVAVAAGGGFSVWQAASIEIRAY
;
A
#
# COMPACT_ATOMS: atom_id res chain seq x y z
N MET A 1 10.03 -14.36 -7.55
CA MET A 1 9.15 -13.64 -6.61
C MET A 1 7.80 -13.41 -7.28
N THR A 2 6.70 -13.58 -6.55
CA THR A 2 5.35 -13.50 -7.13
C THR A 2 4.37 -12.88 -6.14
N VAL A 3 3.48 -12.02 -6.61
CA VAL A 3 2.31 -11.57 -5.83
C VAL A 3 1.30 -12.72 -5.78
N VAL A 4 0.97 -13.19 -4.57
CA VAL A 4 0.10 -14.36 -4.35
C VAL A 4 -1.25 -13.99 -3.72
N GLY A 5 -1.40 -12.76 -3.25
CA GLY A 5 -2.66 -12.26 -2.72
C GLY A 5 -2.63 -10.76 -2.50
N TYR A 6 -3.82 -10.16 -2.53
CA TYR A 6 -4.02 -8.74 -2.26
C TYR A 6 -5.43 -8.50 -1.72
N ASN A 7 -5.61 -7.42 -0.98
CA ASN A 7 -6.93 -6.97 -0.54
C ASN A 7 -6.91 -5.45 -0.29
N THR A 8 -8.08 -4.81 -0.35
CA THR A 8 -8.30 -3.43 0.08
C THR A 8 -9.59 -3.35 0.88
N VAL A 9 -9.65 -2.47 1.88
CA VAL A 9 -10.83 -2.28 2.73
C VAL A 9 -10.93 -0.85 3.23
N LEU A 10 -12.16 -0.39 3.47
CA LEU A 10 -12.42 0.80 4.26
C LEU A 10 -12.67 0.37 5.71
N GLY A 11 -11.70 0.59 6.58
CA GLY A 11 -11.73 0.13 7.96
C GLY A 11 -10.37 0.17 8.63
N SER A 12 -10.33 -0.31 9.88
CA SER A 12 -9.14 -0.31 10.73
C SER A 12 -8.48 -1.68 10.88
N SER A 13 -9.02 -2.71 10.24
CA SER A 13 -8.41 -4.03 10.12
C SER A 13 -8.68 -4.57 8.72
N ILE A 14 -7.77 -5.41 8.21
CA ILE A 14 -7.87 -5.98 6.87
C ILE A 14 -7.63 -7.48 6.92
N THR A 15 -8.51 -8.24 6.25
CA THR A 15 -8.28 -9.65 6.02
C THR A 15 -7.06 -9.81 5.13
N ILE A 16 -6.02 -10.44 5.68
CA ILE A 16 -4.84 -10.81 4.92
C ILE A 16 -5.22 -12.02 4.07
N PRO A 17 -5.02 -11.96 2.73
CA PRO A 17 -5.23 -13.10 1.85
C PRO A 17 -4.50 -14.36 2.32
N ALA A 18 -4.93 -15.53 1.83
CA ALA A 18 -4.29 -16.80 2.14
C ALA A 18 -2.77 -16.72 1.88
N HIS A 19 -1.99 -17.03 2.90
CA HIS A 19 -0.54 -16.93 2.90
C HIS A 19 0.08 -18.11 3.65
N LEU A 20 1.37 -18.32 3.45
CA LEU A 20 2.16 -19.36 4.08
C LEU A 20 3.25 -18.73 4.96
N PRO A 21 3.78 -19.46 5.96
CA PRO A 21 5.03 -19.06 6.60
C PRO A 21 6.13 -18.79 5.57
N GLY A 22 6.84 -17.67 5.74
CA GLY A 22 7.87 -17.18 4.81
C GLY A 22 7.35 -16.23 3.73
N ASP A 23 6.04 -16.09 3.52
CA ASP A 23 5.51 -15.06 2.63
C ASP A 23 5.70 -13.66 3.26
N LEU A 24 6.07 -12.68 2.44
CA LEU A 24 6.16 -11.28 2.86
C LEU A 24 4.79 -10.62 2.75
N ILE A 25 4.33 -10.02 3.83
CA ILE A 25 3.10 -9.24 3.89
C ILE A 25 3.48 -7.77 3.95
N ILE A 26 2.95 -6.96 3.03
CA ILE A 26 3.08 -5.50 3.01
C ILE A 26 1.72 -4.86 3.19
N LEU A 27 1.61 -3.89 4.09
CA LEU A 27 0.43 -3.09 4.35
C LEU A 27 0.67 -1.64 3.96
N ALA A 28 -0.37 -0.99 3.45
CA ALA A 28 -0.54 0.45 3.52
C ALA A 28 -1.81 0.74 4.30
N VAL A 29 -1.69 1.60 5.30
CA VAL A 29 -2.75 1.92 6.26
C VAL A 29 -2.87 3.42 6.28
N ALA A 30 -4.07 3.97 6.07
CA ALA A 30 -4.28 5.40 6.02
C ALA A 30 -5.37 5.87 6.97
N GLN A 31 -5.20 7.11 7.42
CA GLN A 31 -6.21 7.92 8.08
C GLN A 31 -6.51 9.11 7.17
N THR A 32 -7.48 8.92 6.29
CA THR A 32 -7.74 9.84 5.19
C THR A 32 -8.42 11.13 5.69
N GLY A 33 -7.89 12.27 5.27
CA GLY A 33 -8.44 13.59 5.63
C GLY A 33 -8.09 14.09 7.04
N VAL A 34 -7.23 13.41 7.80
CA VAL A 34 -6.74 13.85 9.11
C VAL A 34 -5.22 13.82 9.15
N SER A 35 -4.59 14.90 9.61
CA SER A 35 -3.12 15.02 9.70
C SER A 35 -2.53 14.24 10.89
N ALA A 36 -2.77 12.93 10.93
CA ALA A 36 -2.24 12.00 11.92
C ALA A 36 -1.98 10.65 11.24
N ALA A 37 -0.78 10.08 11.43
CA ALA A 37 -0.45 8.77 10.89
C ALA A 37 -1.16 7.66 11.69
N PRO A 38 -1.71 6.63 11.03
CA PRO A 38 -2.22 5.46 11.73
C PRO A 38 -1.19 4.81 12.65
N THR A 39 -1.65 4.31 13.80
CA THR A 39 -0.79 3.63 14.78
C THR A 39 -0.89 2.12 14.64
N LYS A 40 0.28 1.46 14.67
CA LYS A 40 0.37 0.01 14.59
C LYS A 40 -0.25 -0.66 15.83
N PRO A 41 -0.94 -1.79 15.67
CA PRO A 41 -1.37 -2.58 16.82
C PRO A 41 -0.17 -3.13 17.58
N SER A 42 -0.34 -3.35 18.88
CA SER A 42 0.63 -4.11 19.68
C SER A 42 0.67 -5.57 19.22
N ALA A 43 1.87 -6.13 19.16
CA ALA A 43 2.04 -7.55 18.85
C ALA A 43 1.40 -8.42 19.93
N SER A 44 0.57 -9.37 19.52
CA SER A 44 -0.10 -10.32 20.43
C SER A 44 -0.75 -11.43 19.63
N GLY A 45 -0.57 -12.69 20.04
CA GLY A 45 -1.18 -13.85 19.38
C GLY A 45 -0.86 -13.92 17.89
N THR A 46 -1.88 -13.72 17.05
CA THR A 46 -1.76 -13.71 15.58
C THR A 46 -1.43 -12.35 14.98
N VAL A 47 -1.42 -11.28 15.78
CA VAL A 47 -1.00 -9.93 15.36
C VAL A 47 0.51 -9.83 15.49
N PRO A 48 1.24 -9.61 14.39
CA PRO A 48 2.70 -9.62 14.42
C PRO A 48 3.26 -8.31 14.96
N ALA A 49 4.55 -8.34 15.28
CA ALA A 49 5.33 -7.13 15.49
C ALA A 49 5.64 -6.48 14.13
N TRP A 50 4.70 -5.69 13.61
CA TRP A 50 4.85 -4.99 12.33
C TRP A 50 6.11 -4.12 12.31
N THR A 51 6.91 -4.29 11.26
CA THR A 51 8.05 -3.43 10.94
C THR A 51 7.57 -2.27 10.08
N THR A 52 7.72 -1.04 10.57
CA THR A 52 7.43 0.17 9.78
C THR A 52 8.37 0.24 8.57
N VAL A 53 7.80 0.46 7.39
CA VAL A 53 8.54 0.83 6.18
C VAL A 53 8.60 2.35 6.12
N ASP A 54 7.43 3.00 6.05
CA ASP A 54 7.30 4.45 6.12
C ASP A 54 6.11 4.89 7.00
N SER A 55 6.14 6.14 7.46
CA SER A 55 4.99 6.78 8.12
C SER A 55 4.98 8.30 7.90
N THR A 56 3.80 8.86 7.64
CA THR A 56 3.57 10.29 7.45
C THR A 56 2.23 10.71 8.02
N ALA A 57 2.17 11.94 8.53
CA ALA A 57 0.95 12.61 8.96
C ALA A 57 0.54 13.73 7.98
N ASN A 58 1.25 13.90 6.86
CA ASN A 58 1.04 15.04 5.95
C ASN A 58 -0.16 14.83 5.04
N ALA A 59 -1.05 15.83 4.96
CA ALA A 59 -2.23 15.84 4.08
C ALA A 59 -2.98 14.50 4.13
N GLY A 60 -3.40 14.08 5.32
CA GLY A 60 -3.94 12.76 5.65
C GLY A 60 -2.84 11.73 5.91
N GLY A 61 -2.95 10.95 6.99
CA GLY A 61 -1.86 10.08 7.40
C GLY A 61 -1.78 8.77 6.63
N MET A 62 -0.56 8.27 6.41
CA MET A 62 -0.31 6.92 5.91
C MET A 62 0.82 6.27 6.70
N HIS A 63 0.70 4.97 6.94
CA HIS A 63 1.70 4.11 7.53
C HIS A 63 1.83 2.87 6.65
N THR A 64 3.02 2.61 6.13
CA THR A 64 3.32 1.36 5.42
C THR A 64 4.13 0.46 6.33
N ALA A 65 3.81 -0.84 6.33
CA ALA A 65 4.43 -1.79 7.23
C ALA A 65 4.63 -3.14 6.56
N SER A 66 5.58 -3.90 7.07
CA SER A 66 5.92 -5.22 6.58
C SER A 66 6.03 -6.25 7.70
N PHE A 67 5.80 -7.50 7.35
CA PHE A 67 6.08 -8.64 8.20
C PHE A 67 6.30 -9.88 7.33
N VAL A 68 7.30 -10.69 7.65
CA VAL A 68 7.45 -12.03 7.06
C VAL A 68 6.62 -12.98 7.90
N ALA A 69 5.59 -13.57 7.29
CA ALA A 69 4.64 -14.42 7.98
C ALA A 69 5.35 -15.60 8.67
N THR A 70 5.03 -15.85 9.93
CA THR A 70 5.54 -17.02 10.68
C THR A 70 4.49 -18.14 10.78
N ALA A 71 3.24 -17.82 10.45
CA ALA A 71 2.09 -18.73 10.44
C ALA A 71 1.15 -18.32 9.29
N SER A 72 0.26 -19.22 8.86
CA SER A 72 -0.80 -18.90 7.88
C SER A 72 -2.00 -18.17 8.50
N THR A 73 -1.96 -17.93 9.80
CA THR A 73 -3.03 -17.28 10.58
C THR A 73 -2.68 -15.85 10.96
N THR A 74 -1.63 -15.25 10.39
CA THR A 74 -1.25 -13.87 10.70
C THR A 74 -2.42 -12.93 10.37
N THR A 75 -2.73 -12.03 11.30
CA THR A 75 -3.78 -11.01 11.14
C THR A 75 -3.18 -9.62 11.12
N SER A 76 -3.89 -8.64 10.53
CA SER A 76 -3.43 -7.25 10.51
C SER A 76 -3.38 -6.61 11.90
N GLY A 77 -4.19 -7.13 12.83
CA GLY A 77 -4.62 -6.41 14.03
C GLY A 77 -5.51 -5.20 13.69
N THR A 78 -5.84 -4.42 14.73
CA THR A 78 -6.60 -3.17 14.60
C THR A 78 -5.65 -1.98 14.65
N TRP A 79 -5.57 -1.23 13.55
CA TRP A 79 -4.73 -0.05 13.42
C TRP A 79 -5.47 1.19 13.95
N GLY A 80 -4.86 1.90 14.89
CA GLY A 80 -5.46 3.09 15.47
C GLY A 80 -5.54 4.21 14.43
N GLY A 81 -6.71 4.85 14.32
CA GLY A 81 -6.96 5.94 13.37
C GLY A 81 -7.17 5.51 11.92
N ALA A 82 -6.94 4.24 11.57
CA ALA A 82 -7.07 3.77 10.20
C ALA A 82 -8.52 3.75 9.70
N ASP A 83 -8.72 4.18 8.46
CA ASP A 83 -10.02 4.19 7.77
C ASP A 83 -9.97 3.68 6.33
N ALA A 84 -8.78 3.48 5.78
CA ALA A 84 -8.55 2.84 4.49
C ALA A 84 -7.26 2.01 4.58
N MET A 85 -7.31 0.76 4.12
CA MET A 85 -6.18 -0.16 4.16
C MET A 85 -6.05 -0.94 2.86
N ALA A 86 -4.81 -1.33 2.59
CA ALA A 86 -4.43 -2.20 1.50
C ALA A 86 -3.38 -3.20 2.00
N VAL A 87 -3.43 -4.43 1.48
CA VAL A 87 -2.46 -5.48 1.78
C VAL A 87 -2.03 -6.18 0.50
N VAL A 88 -0.76 -6.55 0.43
CA VAL A 88 -0.19 -7.43 -0.59
C VAL A 88 0.60 -8.53 0.09
N VAL A 89 0.44 -9.76 -0.39
CA VAL A 89 1.21 -10.93 0.02
C VAL A 89 2.10 -11.34 -1.16
N LEU A 90 3.41 -11.46 -0.90
CA LEU A 90 4.40 -11.87 -1.89
C LEU A 90 5.11 -13.14 -1.45
N ARG A 91 5.29 -14.06 -2.40
CA ARG A 91 6.05 -15.30 -2.21
C ARG A 91 7.45 -15.19 -2.80
N SER A 92 8.41 -15.79 -2.11
CA SER A 92 9.84 -15.73 -2.46
C SER A 92 10.34 -14.29 -2.55
N ALA A 93 9.84 -13.43 -1.67
CA ALA A 93 10.30 -12.06 -1.49
C ALA A 93 11.38 -12.02 -0.40
N PHE A 94 12.43 -11.25 -0.63
CA PHE A 94 13.59 -11.20 0.25
C PHE A 94 13.48 -10.07 1.26
N ALA A 95 13.33 -8.83 0.77
CA ALA A 95 13.34 -7.65 1.60
C ALA A 95 12.75 -6.44 0.89
N VAL A 96 12.35 -5.46 1.69
CA VAL A 96 12.02 -4.11 1.20
C VAL A 96 13.29 -3.46 0.65
N GLY A 97 13.16 -2.79 -0.49
CA GLY A 97 14.18 -2.01 -1.18
C GLY A 97 13.89 -0.50 -1.07
N GLY A 98 14.06 0.23 -2.16
CA GLY A 98 13.71 1.65 -2.24
C GLY A 98 12.23 1.89 -1.97
N HIS A 99 11.92 2.91 -1.17
CA HIS A 99 10.55 3.27 -0.82
C HIS A 99 10.43 4.77 -0.60
N ALA A 100 9.24 5.31 -0.86
CA ALA A 100 8.90 6.70 -0.60
C ALA A 100 7.39 6.88 -0.52
N MET A 101 6.96 7.98 0.10
CA MET A 101 5.57 8.41 0.12
C MET A 101 5.40 9.85 -0.35
N SER A 102 4.20 10.13 -0.86
CA SER A 102 3.73 11.45 -1.23
C SER A 102 2.32 11.64 -0.73
N ALA A 103 1.94 12.91 -0.50
CA ALA A 103 0.58 13.26 -0.14
C ALA A 103 0.29 14.67 -0.66
N ASN A 104 -0.94 14.90 -1.10
CA ASN A 104 -1.37 16.23 -1.57
C ASN A 104 -2.90 16.34 -1.57
N ILE A 105 -3.40 17.49 -2.02
CA ILE A 105 -4.80 17.78 -2.30
C ILE A 105 -4.93 18.07 -3.78
N SER A 106 -5.47 17.13 -4.56
CA SER A 106 -5.67 17.27 -6.01
C SER A 106 -6.58 16.18 -6.56
N ALA A 107 -7.04 16.32 -7.81
CA ALA A 107 -7.78 15.26 -8.51
C ALA A 107 -6.88 14.14 -9.06
N THR A 108 -5.59 14.43 -9.24
CA THR A 108 -4.58 13.46 -9.71
C THR A 108 -3.69 13.06 -8.55
N PHE A 109 -3.63 11.77 -8.25
CA PHE A 109 -2.83 11.20 -7.18
C PHE A 109 -1.56 10.62 -7.78
N THR A 110 -0.40 10.96 -7.21
CA THR A 110 0.89 10.56 -7.78
C THR A 110 1.72 9.84 -6.74
N ALA A 111 1.95 8.54 -6.93
CA ALA A 111 2.93 7.81 -6.15
C ALA A 111 4.35 8.25 -6.56
N PRO A 112 5.26 8.46 -5.60
CA PRO A 112 6.58 9.01 -5.87
C PRO A 112 7.44 8.02 -6.66
N ALA A 113 8.42 8.52 -7.40
CA ALA A 113 9.49 7.67 -7.93
C ALA A 113 10.36 7.16 -6.77
N VAL A 114 10.91 5.95 -6.90
CA VAL A 114 11.91 5.43 -5.96
C VAL A 114 13.19 5.03 -6.67
N THR A 115 14.32 5.23 -5.99
CA THR A 115 15.59 4.66 -6.43
C THR A 115 15.60 3.18 -6.08
N LEU A 116 15.58 2.33 -7.11
CA LEU A 116 15.66 0.88 -6.93
C LEU A 116 17.01 0.51 -6.31
N SER A 117 16.97 -0.27 -5.24
CA SER A 117 18.14 -0.91 -4.67
C SER A 117 18.64 -2.07 -5.55
N ARG A 118 17.79 -2.60 -6.44
CA ARG A 118 18.16 -3.61 -7.43
C ARG A 118 17.52 -3.32 -8.80
N THR A 119 18.36 -3.12 -9.81
CA THR A 119 17.94 -2.69 -11.17
C THR A 119 17.98 -3.80 -12.21
N ASP A 120 18.29 -5.04 -11.81
CA ASP A 120 18.35 -6.22 -12.70
C ASP A 120 16.97 -6.76 -13.12
N GLY A 121 15.90 -6.05 -12.77
CA GLY A 121 14.52 -6.42 -13.04
C GLY A 121 13.94 -7.44 -12.06
N SER A 122 14.70 -8.04 -11.15
CA SER A 122 14.16 -9.07 -10.25
C SER A 122 13.17 -8.54 -9.21
N SER A 123 13.08 -7.22 -9.03
CA SER A 123 12.16 -6.55 -8.11
C SER A 123 10.72 -6.45 -8.62
N VAL A 124 9.78 -6.37 -7.68
CA VAL A 124 8.37 -6.00 -7.88
C VAL A 124 8.15 -4.68 -7.17
N LEU A 125 7.48 -3.76 -7.86
CA LEU A 125 7.09 -2.47 -7.30
C LEU A 125 5.63 -2.54 -6.87
N LEU A 126 5.37 -2.07 -5.66
CA LEU A 126 4.03 -1.89 -5.11
C LEU A 126 3.74 -0.39 -5.06
N HIS A 127 2.60 0.02 -5.58
CA HIS A 127 2.11 1.38 -5.44
C HIS A 127 0.76 1.37 -4.72
N PHE A 128 0.72 2.03 -3.58
CA PHE A 128 -0.47 2.17 -2.76
C PHE A 128 -1.01 3.58 -2.92
N PHE A 129 -2.33 3.70 -2.97
CA PHE A 129 -3.01 4.99 -2.97
C PHE A 129 -4.16 4.94 -1.98
N THR A 130 -4.36 6.02 -1.24
CA THR A 130 -5.51 6.22 -0.36
C THR A 130 -6.03 7.64 -0.49
N THR A 131 -7.32 7.83 -0.24
CA THR A 131 -7.96 9.13 -0.43
C THR A 131 -9.19 9.34 0.44
N SER A 132 -9.45 10.59 0.81
CA SER A 132 -10.65 10.97 1.57
C SER A 132 -11.92 11.01 0.72
N SER A 133 -11.81 11.20 -0.59
CA SER A 133 -12.95 11.29 -1.51
C SER A 133 -12.58 10.99 -2.97
N LEU A 134 -13.24 10.03 -3.59
CA LEU A 134 -13.13 9.76 -5.02
C LEU A 134 -14.14 10.60 -5.83
N SER A 135 -13.74 11.03 -7.03
CA SER A 135 -14.66 11.66 -7.99
C SER A 135 -15.54 10.66 -8.75
N ALA A 136 -15.20 9.37 -8.70
CA ALA A 136 -15.92 8.27 -9.31
C ALA A 136 -15.42 6.93 -8.70
N ALA A 137 -15.28 5.90 -9.51
CA ALA A 137 -14.50 4.71 -9.16
C ALA A 137 -13.02 4.92 -9.51
N TRP A 138 -12.13 4.10 -8.91
CA TRP A 138 -10.73 4.07 -9.30
C TRP A 138 -10.55 3.73 -10.79
N PRO A 139 -9.68 4.44 -11.52
CA PRO A 139 -9.48 4.20 -12.95
C PRO A 139 -8.86 2.82 -13.22
N ALA A 140 -8.75 2.50 -14.51
CA ALA A 140 -7.92 1.39 -14.98
C ALA A 140 -6.44 1.62 -14.61
N ALA A 141 -5.66 0.54 -14.54
CA ALA A 141 -4.23 0.65 -14.30
C ALA A 141 -3.55 1.39 -15.47
N PRO A 142 -2.61 2.31 -15.20
CA PRO A 142 -1.75 2.89 -16.23
C PRO A 142 -0.95 1.82 -16.98
N SER A 143 -0.51 2.12 -18.21
CA SER A 143 0.25 1.18 -19.04
C SER A 143 1.51 0.68 -18.31
N GLY A 144 1.73 -0.65 -18.35
CA GLY A 144 2.83 -1.31 -17.64
C GLY A 144 2.55 -1.61 -16.16
N TYR A 145 1.38 -1.22 -15.63
CA TYR A 145 0.95 -1.54 -14.27
C TYR A 145 -0.22 -2.52 -14.27
N THR A 146 -0.30 -3.31 -13.21
CA THR A 146 -1.45 -4.19 -12.92
C THR A 146 -2.19 -3.66 -11.70
N LYS A 147 -3.50 -3.40 -11.84
CA LYS A 147 -4.39 -3.08 -10.73
C LYS A 147 -4.74 -4.38 -10.00
N GLN A 148 -4.29 -4.50 -8.76
CA GLN A 148 -4.50 -5.69 -7.95
C GLN A 148 -5.84 -5.60 -7.21
N SER A 149 -6.07 -4.53 -6.46
CA SER A 149 -7.29 -4.36 -5.67
C SER A 149 -7.64 -2.88 -5.54
N SER A 150 -8.93 -2.61 -5.40
CA SER A 150 -9.40 -1.26 -5.07
C SER A 150 -10.73 -1.30 -4.34
N VAL A 151 -10.94 -0.33 -3.45
CA VAL A 151 -12.19 -0.09 -2.74
C VAL A 151 -12.51 1.40 -2.77
N GLY A 152 -13.79 1.74 -2.68
CA GLY A 152 -14.30 3.10 -2.74
C GLY A 152 -15.14 3.35 -4.00
N SER A 153 -15.96 4.39 -3.92
CA SER A 153 -16.88 4.86 -4.94
C SER A 153 -17.04 6.38 -4.88
N LEU A 154 -17.88 6.95 -5.75
CA LEU A 154 -18.16 8.38 -5.81
C LEU A 154 -18.40 8.99 -4.42
N ASN A 155 -17.66 10.06 -4.10
CA ASN A 155 -17.74 10.83 -2.86
C ASN A 155 -17.44 10.02 -1.58
N THR A 156 -16.71 8.91 -1.70
CA THR A 156 -16.27 8.11 -0.55
C THR A 156 -14.76 7.97 -0.50
N LYS A 157 -14.26 7.58 0.67
CA LYS A 157 -12.87 7.18 0.87
C LYS A 157 -12.50 6.05 -0.09
N GLY A 158 -11.22 5.90 -0.39
CA GLY A 158 -10.75 4.83 -1.26
C GLY A 158 -9.37 4.35 -0.91
N ALA A 159 -9.10 3.09 -1.28
CA ALA A 159 -7.76 2.53 -1.35
C ALA A 159 -7.57 1.80 -2.69
N LEU A 160 -6.35 1.83 -3.23
CA LEU A 160 -5.97 1.18 -4.47
C LEU A 160 -4.55 0.60 -4.33
N VAL A 161 -4.35 -0.58 -4.91
CA VAL A 161 -3.03 -1.19 -5.09
C VAL A 161 -2.76 -1.41 -6.57
N LEU A 162 -1.66 -0.84 -7.04
CA LEU A 162 -1.05 -1.18 -8.31
C LEU A 162 0.25 -1.92 -8.07
N THR A 163 0.63 -2.73 -9.05
CA THR A 163 1.93 -3.41 -9.07
C THR A 163 2.57 -3.26 -10.43
N LYS A 164 3.89 -3.30 -10.45
CA LYS A 164 4.67 -3.36 -11.68
C LYS A 164 5.79 -4.36 -11.49
N ASN A 165 5.86 -5.33 -12.38
CA ASN A 165 6.98 -6.25 -12.44
C ASN A 165 8.09 -5.58 -13.25
N THR A 166 9.36 -5.72 -12.85
CA THR A 166 10.55 -5.51 -13.70
C THR A 166 10.68 -4.14 -14.39
N THR A 167 11.48 -3.21 -13.85
CA THR A 167 12.14 -2.14 -14.64
C THR A 167 13.51 -1.81 -14.05
N THR A 168 14.38 -1.14 -14.82
CA THR A 168 15.66 -0.58 -14.36
C THR A 168 15.49 0.72 -13.55
N SER A 169 14.28 1.27 -13.52
CA SER A 169 13.87 2.39 -12.67
C SER A 169 12.36 2.40 -12.42
N ASP A 170 11.96 2.84 -11.24
CA ASP A 170 10.59 3.15 -10.85
C ASP A 170 10.37 4.64 -11.09
N GLY A 171 9.85 5.00 -12.26
CA GLY A 171 9.32 6.35 -12.47
C GLY A 171 8.05 6.55 -11.64
N SER A 172 7.69 7.80 -11.35
CA SER A 172 6.43 8.11 -10.66
C SER A 172 5.21 7.66 -11.47
N VAL A 173 4.14 7.28 -10.77
CA VAL A 173 2.88 6.85 -11.39
C VAL A 173 1.72 7.67 -10.88
N ALA A 174 0.90 8.16 -11.81
CA ALA A 174 -0.25 9.02 -11.52
C ALA A 174 -1.58 8.34 -11.89
N VAL A 175 -2.60 8.55 -11.06
CA VAL A 175 -3.99 8.13 -11.31
C VAL A 175 -4.92 9.33 -11.13
N ALA A 176 -5.80 9.56 -12.10
CA ALA A 176 -6.85 10.59 -11.99
C ALA A 176 -8.08 9.97 -11.29
N ALA A 177 -8.22 10.20 -9.98
CA ALA A 177 -9.21 9.50 -9.16
C ALA A 177 -9.87 10.40 -8.08
N GLY A 178 -9.32 11.58 -7.80
CA GLY A 178 -9.81 12.44 -6.73
C GLY A 178 -11.03 13.28 -7.11
N GLY A 179 -11.85 13.59 -6.11
CA GLY A 179 -12.76 14.74 -6.14
C GLY A 179 -11.98 16.07 -6.25
N GLY A 180 -12.67 17.16 -6.58
CA GLY A 180 -12.06 18.48 -6.85
C GLY A 180 -11.07 18.99 -5.78
N PHE A 181 -11.16 18.49 -4.54
CA PHE A 181 -10.23 18.79 -3.43
C PHE A 181 -9.95 17.56 -2.56
N SER A 182 -9.74 16.41 -3.17
CA SER A 182 -9.50 15.20 -2.37
C SER A 182 -8.11 15.18 -1.75
N VAL A 183 -8.07 14.88 -0.46
CA VAL A 183 -6.84 14.64 0.29
C VAL A 183 -6.41 13.20 0.00
N TRP A 184 -5.19 13.00 -0.47
CA TRP A 184 -4.69 11.68 -0.84
C TRP A 184 -3.27 11.45 -0.38
N GLN A 185 -2.94 10.17 -0.21
CA GLN A 185 -1.60 9.68 0.08
C GLN A 185 -1.28 8.58 -0.91
N ALA A 186 0.00 8.48 -1.27
CA ALA A 186 0.49 7.39 -2.08
C ALA A 186 1.87 6.95 -1.60
N ALA A 187 2.16 5.67 -1.79
CA ALA A 187 3.46 5.09 -1.47
C ALA A 187 3.94 4.25 -2.65
N SER A 188 5.25 4.28 -2.90
CA SER A 188 5.94 3.36 -3.79
C SER A 188 6.92 2.55 -2.96
N ILE A 189 6.90 1.22 -3.11
CA ILE A 189 7.75 0.30 -2.35
C ILE A 189 8.30 -0.75 -3.31
N GLU A 190 9.62 -0.82 -3.43
CA GLU A 190 10.34 -1.92 -4.05
C GLU A 190 10.37 -3.12 -3.11
N ILE A 191 9.99 -4.28 -3.62
CA ILE A 191 10.25 -5.58 -3.00
C ILE A 191 11.27 -6.30 -3.85
N ARG A 192 12.36 -6.74 -3.23
CA ARG A 192 13.44 -7.47 -3.89
C ARG A 192 13.18 -8.96 -3.88
N ALA A 193 13.50 -9.63 -4.98
CA ALA A 193 13.67 -11.08 -4.98
C ALA A 193 14.99 -11.48 -4.30
N TYR A 194 15.08 -12.75 -3.91
CA TYR A 194 16.33 -13.40 -3.55
C TYR A 194 17.31 -13.35 -4.73
#